data_AF-A0A1Q3WLI8-F1
#
_entry.id   AF-A0A1Q3WLI8-F1
#
_cell.length_a   1.000
_cell.length_b   1.000
_cell.length_c   1.000
_cell.angle_alpha   90.00
_cell.angle_beta   90.00
_cell.angle_gamma   90.00
#
_symmetry.space_group_name_H-M   'P 1'
#
loop_
_entity.id
_entity.type
_entity.pdbx_description
1 polymer ?
#
loop_
_entity_poly.entity_id
_entity_poly.type
_entity_poly.pdbx_seq_one_letter_code
_entity_poly.pdbx_strand_id
1 'polypeptide(L)'
;MYMNKERGNFNGINDLPKDFSYDFGTETERTPLTLVSEQDSVVLLLRHGVQTDFQIIRQAKGDTVQCHFSSHPFVKAAVFTDAYKKANQGKTIIEVPEVYELINVVFALTDYGKTEAIYKGTDYYSAVMTQFMPYKTNRAVQVIDSLLRASADQYHNLKMDSYAFQFQGDRLVNGGIYDRVSWGEQNTLSPYIPLLEQFAKESKFRVFYQKNQPYYNSLITDFRQNVNVACMKDWLEKQFPTTRYSAVKVLFSPLVGWNQSANNFSDNDFTEAQAHVDFPFVSATQKSQPPTITKGQRMKIVFTELNHNYLNPEAEKYTPQIGAAFKDLSKWITNGKPSAGYSNALSCFEEYMNYALVSLLYADLFDAKSFDTLNAGVEKGMVVNRGFQRFKEFNEELLRLYRTRKPGQTVADLYPAIISWAAAQP
;
A
#
# COMPACT_ATOMS: atom_id res chain seq x y z
N MET A 1 -11.73 -4.35 23.40
CA MET A 1 -12.08 -2.92 23.60
C MET A 1 -13.29 -2.60 22.73
N TYR A 2 -14.21 -1.76 23.19
CA TYR A 2 -15.36 -1.32 22.42
C TYR A 2 -15.41 0.21 22.37
N MET A 3 -15.64 0.78 21.20
CA MET A 3 -15.91 2.20 21.01
C MET A 3 -17.35 2.34 20.55
N ASN A 4 -18.18 3.07 21.29
CA ASN A 4 -19.60 3.23 20.95
C ASN A 4 -20.34 1.90 20.66
N LYS A 5 -20.06 0.85 21.46
CA LYS A 5 -20.59 -0.52 21.31
C LYS A 5 -20.06 -1.32 20.10
N GLU A 6 -19.21 -0.73 19.27
CA GLU A 6 -18.50 -1.45 18.23
C GLU A 6 -17.21 -2.03 18.79
N ARG A 7 -16.93 -3.30 18.49
CA ARG A 7 -15.71 -3.95 18.95
C ARG A 7 -14.53 -3.39 18.14
N GLY A 8 -13.60 -2.73 18.82
CA GLY A 8 -12.38 -2.24 18.19
C GLY A 8 -11.44 -3.38 17.79
N ASN A 9 -10.59 -3.12 16.80
CA ASN A 9 -9.55 -4.06 16.32
C ASN A 9 -8.45 -4.32 17.36
N PHE A 10 -8.36 -3.49 18.39
CA PHE A 10 -7.42 -3.64 19.48
C PHE A 10 -7.94 -4.63 20.55
N ASN A 11 -7.54 -5.89 20.44
CA ASN A 11 -7.88 -6.95 21.39
C ASN A 11 -6.61 -7.70 21.81
N GLY A 12 -6.01 -7.30 22.93
CA GLY A 12 -4.75 -7.88 23.41
C GLY A 12 -4.07 -7.04 24.50
N ILE A 13 -4.77 -6.77 25.60
CA ILE A 13 -4.26 -5.88 26.67
C ILE A 13 -2.93 -6.36 27.26
N ASN A 14 -2.70 -7.67 27.19
CA ASN A 14 -1.46 -8.29 27.62
C ASN A 14 -0.29 -7.92 26.72
N ASP A 15 -0.50 -7.62 25.46
CA ASP A 15 0.57 -7.33 24.50
C ASP A 15 0.94 -5.84 24.44
N LEU A 16 0.24 -5.01 25.22
CA LEU A 16 0.54 -3.60 25.34
C LEU A 16 1.91 -3.33 26.01
N PRO A 17 2.63 -2.28 25.60
CA PRO A 17 3.72 -1.73 26.42
C PRO A 17 3.20 -1.23 27.77
N LYS A 18 4.10 -1.04 28.76
CA LYS A 18 3.72 -0.54 30.10
C LYS A 18 3.19 0.90 30.09
N ASP A 19 3.54 1.66 29.07
CA ASP A 19 3.03 2.99 28.79
C ASP A 19 2.46 2.95 27.37
N PHE A 20 1.16 3.17 27.26
CA PHE A 20 0.42 3.06 26.02
C PHE A 20 -0.42 4.31 25.80
N SER A 21 -0.27 4.92 24.62
CA SER A 21 -1.08 6.05 24.20
C SER A 21 -1.84 5.71 22.93
N TYR A 22 -3.10 6.12 22.85
CA TYR A 22 -3.89 6.00 21.63
C TYR A 22 -4.86 7.17 21.51
N ASP A 23 -4.85 7.82 20.34
CA ASP A 23 -5.79 8.87 19.99
C ASP A 23 -6.83 8.29 19.03
N PHE A 24 -8.11 8.61 19.24
CA PHE A 24 -9.22 8.05 18.45
C PHE A 24 -9.90 9.11 17.59
N GLY A 25 -10.00 8.89 16.28
CA GLY A 25 -10.94 9.61 15.43
C GLY A 25 -12.39 9.21 15.75
N THR A 26 -13.20 10.13 16.29
CA THR A 26 -14.60 9.86 16.67
C THR A 26 -15.58 10.87 16.06
N GLU A 27 -16.73 10.41 15.59
CA GLU A 27 -17.74 11.26 14.96
C GLU A 27 -18.36 12.28 15.91
N THR A 28 -18.50 11.90 17.19
CA THR A 28 -19.11 12.73 18.23
C THR A 28 -18.07 13.22 19.23
N GLU A 29 -18.27 14.45 19.72
CA GLU A 29 -17.40 15.08 20.74
C GLU A 29 -17.21 14.21 21.99
N ARG A 30 -18.22 13.41 22.34
CA ARG A 30 -18.22 12.55 23.52
C ARG A 30 -18.50 11.11 23.12
N THR A 31 -17.49 10.25 23.27
CA THR A 31 -17.59 8.86 22.83
C THR A 31 -17.28 7.91 23.99
N PRO A 32 -18.18 6.97 24.34
CA PRO A 32 -17.91 5.98 25.38
C PRO A 32 -16.93 4.93 24.86
N LEU A 33 -15.78 4.85 25.52
CA LEU A 33 -14.78 3.79 25.38
C LEU A 33 -15.02 2.75 26.47
N THR A 34 -15.42 1.54 26.09
CA THR A 34 -15.61 0.42 27.02
C THR A 34 -14.45 -0.55 26.93
N LEU A 35 -13.75 -0.74 28.03
CA LEU A 35 -12.75 -1.78 28.19
C LEU A 35 -13.41 -2.98 28.87
N VAL A 36 -13.28 -4.17 28.28
CA VAL A 36 -13.87 -5.41 28.79
C VAL A 36 -12.77 -6.44 28.93
N SER A 37 -12.73 -7.08 30.08
CA SER A 37 -11.91 -8.24 30.40
C SER A 37 -12.80 -9.41 30.81
N GLU A 38 -12.21 -10.58 31.10
CA GLU A 38 -12.96 -11.72 31.64
C GLU A 38 -13.53 -11.46 33.04
N GLN A 39 -12.94 -10.55 33.80
CA GLN A 39 -13.27 -10.30 35.21
C GLN A 39 -14.07 -9.01 35.45
N ASP A 40 -13.91 -8.01 34.57
CA ASP A 40 -14.44 -6.66 34.79
C ASP A 40 -14.62 -5.89 33.48
N SER A 41 -15.41 -4.82 33.53
CA SER A 41 -15.53 -3.82 32.48
C SER A 41 -15.56 -2.40 33.04
N VAL A 42 -14.87 -1.48 32.37
CA VAL A 42 -14.92 -0.04 32.68
C VAL A 42 -15.37 0.74 31.45
N VAL A 43 -16.14 1.81 31.68
CA VAL A 43 -16.51 2.77 30.64
C VAL A 43 -15.83 4.10 30.94
N LEU A 44 -15.03 4.56 29.99
CA LEU A 44 -14.40 5.88 29.98
C LEU A 44 -15.13 6.75 28.97
N LEU A 45 -15.38 8.01 29.29
CA LEU A 45 -15.96 8.95 28.34
C LEU A 45 -14.85 9.78 27.70
N LEU A 46 -14.49 9.44 26.46
CA LEU A 46 -13.52 10.22 25.69
C LEU A 46 -14.14 11.54 25.25
N ARG A 47 -13.32 12.58 25.22
CA ARG A 47 -13.69 13.91 24.72
C ARG A 47 -12.65 14.41 23.75
N HIS A 48 -13.09 15.12 22.72
CA HIS A 48 -12.18 15.69 21.73
C HIS A 48 -11.13 16.60 22.40
N GLY A 49 -9.86 16.36 22.11
CA GLY A 49 -8.72 17.13 22.64
C GLY A 49 -8.42 16.93 24.13
N VAL A 50 -9.09 16.00 24.82
CA VAL A 50 -8.86 15.71 26.24
C VAL A 50 -8.23 14.33 26.39
N GLN A 51 -7.10 14.28 27.07
CA GLN A 51 -6.48 13.01 27.48
C GLN A 51 -7.18 12.44 28.71
N THR A 52 -7.54 11.16 28.63
CA THR A 52 -8.13 10.36 29.70
C THR A 52 -7.14 9.27 30.07
N ASP A 53 -6.68 9.31 31.32
CA ASP A 53 -5.70 8.35 31.83
C ASP A 53 -6.38 7.22 32.59
N PHE A 54 -5.92 5.99 32.37
CA PHE A 54 -6.44 4.81 33.07
C PHE A 54 -5.33 3.77 33.27
N GLN A 55 -5.43 2.97 34.34
CA GLN A 55 -4.47 1.92 34.64
C GLN A 55 -5.10 0.54 34.52
N ILE A 56 -4.39 -0.38 33.86
CA ILE A 56 -4.79 -1.79 33.79
C ILE A 56 -3.78 -2.64 34.54
N ILE A 57 -4.23 -3.32 35.58
CA ILE A 57 -3.42 -4.31 36.31
C ILE A 57 -3.48 -5.64 35.55
N ARG A 58 -2.33 -6.10 35.06
CA ARG A 58 -2.20 -7.36 34.32
C ARG A 58 -1.70 -8.45 35.26
N GLN A 59 -2.62 -9.10 35.98
CA GLN A 59 -2.29 -10.15 36.94
C GLN A 59 -1.37 -11.23 36.36
N ALA A 60 -1.66 -11.69 35.14
CA ALA A 60 -0.86 -12.72 34.46
C ALA A 60 0.58 -12.29 34.15
N LYS A 61 0.85 -10.99 34.00
CA LYS A 61 2.19 -10.43 33.77
C LYS A 61 2.85 -9.86 35.03
N GLY A 62 2.10 -9.74 36.13
CA GLY A 62 2.58 -9.16 37.38
C GLY A 62 2.95 -7.68 37.26
N ASP A 63 2.32 -6.93 36.35
CA ASP A 63 2.59 -5.51 36.14
C ASP A 63 1.33 -4.68 35.89
N THR A 64 1.51 -3.36 35.76
CA THR A 64 0.45 -2.39 35.46
C THR A 64 0.80 -1.67 34.16
N VAL A 65 -0.19 -1.53 33.28
CA VAL A 65 -0.13 -0.68 32.10
C VAL A 65 -0.76 0.67 32.42
N GLN A 66 -0.02 1.74 32.15
CA GLN A 66 -0.56 3.08 32.08
C GLN A 66 -1.09 3.31 30.65
N CYS A 67 -2.38 3.66 30.55
CA CYS A 67 -3.01 4.02 29.29
C CYS A 67 -3.37 5.50 29.26
N HIS A 68 -3.12 6.12 28.11
CA HIS A 68 -3.43 7.50 27.79
C HIS A 68 -4.34 7.51 26.54
N PHE A 69 -5.62 7.81 26.72
CA PHE A 69 -6.58 7.82 25.63
C PHE A 69 -7.07 9.23 25.34
N SER A 70 -6.95 9.67 24.10
CA SER A 70 -7.56 10.92 23.64
C SER A 70 -8.50 10.65 22.47
N SER A 71 -9.25 11.67 22.05
CA SER A 71 -10.00 11.58 20.81
C SER A 71 -9.94 12.90 20.07
N HIS A 72 -10.23 12.87 18.78
CA HIS A 72 -10.40 14.04 17.92
C HIS A 72 -11.59 13.82 16.96
N PRO A 73 -12.10 14.89 16.31
CA PRO A 73 -13.14 14.75 15.29
C PRO A 73 -12.71 13.81 14.17
N PHE A 74 -13.54 12.80 13.87
CA PHE A 74 -13.27 11.91 12.74
C PHE A 74 -13.25 12.70 11.43
N VAL A 75 -12.14 12.59 10.70
CA VAL A 75 -11.99 13.16 9.36
C VAL A 75 -11.92 12.02 8.35
N LYS A 76 -12.88 12.02 7.41
CA LYS A 76 -12.88 11.10 6.27
C LYS A 76 -11.59 11.26 5.48
N ALA A 77 -10.93 10.14 5.16
CA ALA A 77 -9.70 10.16 4.37
C ALA A 77 -9.93 10.72 2.95
N ALA A 78 -11.10 10.47 2.37
CA ALA A 78 -11.52 11.01 1.09
C ALA A 78 -12.98 11.47 1.10
N VAL A 79 -13.29 12.49 0.31
CA VAL A 79 -14.65 12.99 0.07
C VAL A 79 -14.89 13.09 -1.44
N PHE A 80 -15.85 12.30 -1.94
CA PHE A 80 -16.14 12.20 -3.37
C PHE A 80 -17.38 13.02 -3.73
N THR A 81 -17.12 14.26 -4.17
CA THR A 81 -18.16 15.15 -4.70
C THR A 81 -18.79 14.59 -5.97
N ASP A 82 -20.02 14.99 -6.29
CA ASP A 82 -20.69 14.55 -7.53
C ASP A 82 -19.90 14.91 -8.80
N ALA A 83 -19.23 16.07 -8.79
CA ALA A 83 -18.35 16.48 -9.87
C ALA A 83 -17.17 15.51 -10.03
N TYR A 84 -16.55 15.12 -8.91
CA TYR A 84 -15.46 14.16 -8.91
C TYR A 84 -15.92 12.78 -9.41
N LYS A 85 -17.06 12.29 -8.91
CA LYS A 85 -17.66 11.02 -9.33
C LYS A 85 -17.90 11.00 -10.84
N LYS A 86 -18.57 12.02 -11.37
CA LYS A 86 -18.83 12.17 -12.81
C LYS A 86 -17.54 12.22 -13.64
N ALA A 87 -16.50 12.87 -13.13
CA ALA A 87 -15.23 13.00 -13.84
C ALA A 87 -14.42 11.69 -13.86
N ASN A 88 -14.62 10.78 -12.90
CA ASN A 88 -13.75 9.61 -12.71
C ASN A 88 -14.44 8.25 -12.90
N GLN A 89 -15.78 8.20 -12.95
CA GLN A 89 -16.53 6.95 -13.11
C GLN A 89 -16.03 6.10 -14.30
N GLY A 90 -15.76 4.83 -14.04
CA GLY A 90 -15.33 3.84 -15.02
C GLY A 90 -13.90 4.04 -15.53
N LYS A 91 -13.13 4.98 -14.98
CA LYS A 91 -11.80 5.32 -15.49
C LYS A 91 -10.69 4.55 -14.81
N THR A 92 -9.64 4.33 -15.59
CA THR A 92 -8.31 3.99 -15.12
C THR A 92 -7.41 5.20 -15.36
N ILE A 93 -6.87 5.77 -14.29
CA ILE A 93 -6.11 7.01 -14.32
C ILE A 93 -4.66 6.67 -14.01
N ILE A 94 -3.74 7.21 -14.82
CA ILE A 94 -2.30 7.00 -14.68
C ILE A 94 -1.65 8.37 -14.72
N GLU A 95 -0.88 8.70 -13.68
CA GLU A 95 -0.36 10.05 -13.47
C GLU A 95 0.98 10.11 -12.71
N VAL A 96 1.67 11.23 -12.89
CA VAL A 96 2.86 11.64 -12.13
C VAL A 96 2.53 12.98 -11.46
N PRO A 97 1.92 12.99 -10.26
CA PRO A 97 1.43 14.24 -9.65
C PRO A 97 2.56 15.19 -9.26
N GLU A 98 2.34 16.51 -9.34
CA GLU A 98 3.39 17.54 -9.11
C GLU A 98 3.96 17.49 -7.69
N VAL A 99 3.11 17.45 -6.66
CA VAL A 99 3.55 17.41 -5.25
C VAL A 99 4.11 16.03 -4.87
N TYR A 100 3.61 14.98 -5.52
CA TYR A 100 4.14 13.63 -5.42
C TYR A 100 5.56 13.54 -5.96
N GLU A 101 5.84 14.17 -7.09
CA GLU A 101 7.21 14.25 -7.60
C GLU A 101 8.10 15.15 -6.71
N LEU A 102 7.56 16.25 -6.17
CA LEU A 102 8.29 17.13 -5.26
C LEU A 102 8.87 16.37 -4.06
N ILE A 103 8.03 15.58 -3.37
CA ILE A 103 8.50 14.84 -2.19
C ILE A 103 9.52 13.75 -2.58
N ASN A 104 9.37 13.12 -3.76
CA ASN A 104 10.34 12.14 -4.27
C ASN A 104 11.68 12.78 -4.64
N VAL A 105 11.69 14.00 -5.18
CA VAL A 105 12.91 14.79 -5.38
C VAL A 105 13.59 15.07 -4.03
N VAL A 106 12.82 15.46 -3.00
CA VAL A 106 13.37 15.68 -1.66
C VAL A 106 13.97 14.39 -1.10
N PHE A 107 13.28 13.24 -1.24
CA PHE A 107 13.82 11.93 -0.84
C PHE A 107 15.15 11.61 -1.52
N ALA A 108 15.29 11.88 -2.82
CA ALA A 108 16.52 11.62 -3.57
C ALA A 108 17.74 12.40 -3.03
N LEU A 109 17.53 13.52 -2.34
CA LEU A 109 18.59 14.31 -1.72
C LEU A 109 18.99 13.84 -0.31
N THR A 110 18.16 13.02 0.34
CA THR A 110 18.41 12.48 1.68
C THR A 110 19.49 11.39 1.67
N ASP A 111 19.99 10.98 2.85
CA ASP A 111 20.89 9.83 2.93
C ASP A 111 20.16 8.52 2.63
N TYR A 112 18.87 8.42 2.99
CA TYR A 112 18.01 7.30 2.61
C TYR A 112 17.87 7.18 1.09
N GLY A 113 17.87 8.31 0.37
CA GLY A 113 17.83 8.37 -1.10
C GLY A 113 19.00 7.68 -1.81
N LYS A 114 20.09 7.38 -1.10
CA LYS A 114 21.22 6.60 -1.64
C LYS A 114 20.90 5.11 -1.78
N THR A 115 19.90 4.61 -1.05
CA THR A 115 19.44 3.22 -1.12
C THR A 115 18.68 2.96 -2.42
N GLU A 116 18.36 1.70 -2.70
CA GLU A 116 17.57 1.31 -3.89
C GLU A 116 16.09 1.76 -3.82
N ALA A 117 15.68 2.45 -2.74
CA ALA A 117 14.36 3.08 -2.68
C ALA A 117 14.19 4.17 -3.75
N ILE A 118 15.31 4.73 -4.23
CA ILE A 118 15.34 5.66 -5.35
C ILE A 118 15.94 4.98 -6.58
N TYR A 119 15.22 5.04 -7.70
CA TYR A 119 15.68 4.56 -8.99
C TYR A 119 16.65 5.56 -9.62
N LYS A 120 17.89 5.10 -9.87
CA LYS A 120 18.99 5.95 -10.33
C LYS A 120 19.38 5.72 -11.80
N GLY A 121 18.72 4.76 -12.45
CA GLY A 121 19.10 4.24 -13.77
C GLY A 121 18.61 5.07 -14.97
N THR A 122 18.23 6.34 -14.78
CA THR A 122 17.71 7.19 -15.85
C THR A 122 18.49 8.50 -16.00
N ASP A 123 18.44 9.07 -17.21
CA ASP A 123 18.89 10.44 -17.46
C ASP A 123 18.07 11.45 -16.64
N TYR A 124 16.82 11.13 -16.34
CA TYR A 124 15.96 11.94 -15.48
C TYR A 124 16.52 12.04 -14.06
N TYR A 125 16.95 10.94 -13.45
CA TYR A 125 17.63 10.98 -12.14
C TYR A 125 18.87 11.89 -12.19
N SER A 126 19.68 11.77 -13.24
CA SER A 126 20.85 12.65 -13.42
C SER A 126 20.44 14.13 -13.48
N ALA A 127 19.38 14.45 -14.23
CA ALA A 127 18.85 15.82 -14.31
C ALA A 127 18.31 16.33 -12.96
N VAL A 128 17.64 15.48 -12.18
CA VAL A 128 17.20 15.77 -10.81
C VAL A 128 18.42 16.10 -9.94
N MET A 129 19.44 15.24 -9.92
CA MET A 129 20.61 15.48 -9.08
C MET A 129 21.37 16.74 -9.51
N THR A 130 21.51 17.01 -10.81
CA THR A 130 22.12 18.25 -11.31
C THR A 130 21.36 19.49 -10.84
N GLN A 131 20.03 19.48 -10.90
CA GLN A 131 19.21 20.63 -10.52
C GLN A 131 19.17 20.84 -9.00
N PHE A 132 19.03 19.76 -8.22
CA PHE A 132 18.60 19.85 -6.83
C PHE A 132 19.69 19.56 -5.79
N MET A 133 20.82 18.96 -6.17
CA MET A 133 21.94 18.70 -5.24
C MET A 133 22.45 19.94 -4.50
N PRO A 134 22.50 21.16 -5.10
CA PRO A 134 22.88 22.38 -4.36
C PRO A 134 22.01 22.67 -3.14
N TYR A 135 20.79 22.11 -3.08
CA TYR A 135 19.83 22.31 -2.00
C TYR A 135 19.82 21.15 -0.99
N LYS A 136 20.79 20.23 -1.03
CA LYS A 136 20.88 19.08 -0.11
C LYS A 136 20.86 19.48 1.38
N THR A 137 21.36 20.66 1.72
CA THR A 137 21.37 21.19 3.10
C THR A 137 20.12 22.00 3.45
N ASN A 138 19.15 22.13 2.55
CA ASN A 138 17.89 22.82 2.82
C ASN A 138 17.13 22.13 3.97
N ARG A 139 16.41 22.93 4.76
CA ARG A 139 15.70 22.45 5.96
C ARG A 139 14.68 21.35 5.65
N ALA A 140 13.98 21.41 4.52
CA ALA A 140 13.05 20.37 4.09
C ALA A 140 13.77 19.02 3.97
N VAL A 141 14.91 18.98 3.27
CA VAL A 141 15.70 17.74 3.10
C VAL A 141 16.15 17.20 4.44
N GLN A 142 16.68 18.04 5.33
CA GLN A 142 17.17 17.62 6.64
C GLN A 142 16.07 17.05 7.54
N VAL A 143 14.88 17.67 7.54
CA VAL A 143 13.73 17.19 8.33
C VAL A 143 13.25 15.85 7.80
N ILE A 144 13.03 15.74 6.50
CA ILE A 144 12.57 14.50 5.87
C ILE A 144 13.59 13.37 6.07
N ASP A 145 14.88 13.64 5.90
CA ASP A 145 15.97 12.69 6.18
C ASP A 145 15.97 12.21 7.65
N SER A 146 15.64 13.09 8.60
CA SER A 146 15.49 12.70 10.01
C SER A 146 14.30 11.76 10.23
N LEU A 147 13.17 11.99 9.55
CA LEU A 147 11.99 11.12 9.64
C LEU A 147 12.28 9.73 9.06
N LEU A 148 12.94 9.67 7.90
CA LEU A 148 13.32 8.42 7.25
C LEU A 148 14.34 7.60 8.06
N ARG A 149 15.25 8.27 8.77
CA ARG A 149 16.15 7.59 9.72
C ARG A 149 15.42 7.03 10.94
N ALA A 150 14.39 7.73 11.42
CA ALA A 150 13.60 7.26 12.55
C ALA A 150 12.73 6.06 12.17
N SER A 151 12.15 6.07 10.97
CA SER A 151 11.49 4.91 10.39
C SER A 151 11.46 4.99 8.86
N ALA A 152 11.93 3.94 8.20
CA ALA A 152 11.86 3.82 6.75
C ALA A 152 10.42 3.81 6.21
N ASP A 153 9.45 3.40 7.04
CA ASP A 153 8.02 3.36 6.67
C ASP A 153 7.46 4.77 6.42
N GLN A 154 8.11 5.81 6.93
CA GLN A 154 7.76 7.21 6.66
C GLN A 154 7.83 7.53 5.17
N TYR A 155 8.64 6.82 4.38
CA TYR A 155 8.67 6.99 2.93
C TYR A 155 7.29 6.75 2.33
N HIS A 156 6.63 5.64 2.67
CA HIS A 156 5.31 5.31 2.11
C HIS A 156 4.29 6.39 2.45
N ASN A 157 4.23 6.78 3.74
CA ASN A 157 3.20 7.70 4.22
C ASN A 157 3.37 9.09 3.62
N LEU A 158 4.57 9.68 3.72
CA LEU A 158 4.87 11.01 3.19
C LEU A 158 4.68 11.06 1.67
N LYS A 159 5.07 10.00 0.95
CA LYS A 159 4.87 9.88 -0.50
C LYS A 159 3.39 9.86 -0.85
N MET A 160 2.61 8.98 -0.24
CA MET A 160 1.18 8.84 -0.55
C MET A 160 0.41 10.11 -0.20
N ASP A 161 0.63 10.65 1.00
CA ASP A 161 -0.09 11.83 1.50
C ASP A 161 0.18 13.10 0.73
N SER A 162 1.32 13.18 0.02
CA SER A 162 1.60 14.28 -0.90
C SER A 162 0.55 14.42 -2.01
N TYR A 163 -0.14 13.34 -2.36
CA TYR A 163 -1.19 13.35 -3.38
C TYR A 163 -2.45 14.11 -2.95
N ALA A 164 -2.64 14.37 -1.66
CA ALA A 164 -3.70 15.23 -1.17
C ALA A 164 -3.49 16.72 -1.52
N PHE A 165 -2.29 17.12 -1.95
CA PHE A 165 -1.93 18.51 -2.15
C PHE A 165 -1.70 18.87 -3.62
N GLN A 166 -1.94 20.15 -3.93
CA GLN A 166 -1.67 20.74 -5.24
C GLN A 166 -1.12 22.16 -5.09
N PHE A 167 -0.41 22.65 -6.10
CA PHE A 167 0.03 24.04 -6.13
C PHE A 167 -1.10 24.99 -6.52
N GLN A 168 -1.33 26.01 -5.69
CA GLN A 168 -2.11 27.20 -6.02
C GLN A 168 -1.18 28.43 -5.97
N GLY A 169 -0.65 28.80 -7.12
CA GLY A 169 0.49 29.74 -7.19
C GLY A 169 1.73 29.11 -6.55
N ASP A 170 2.34 29.80 -5.60
CA ASP A 170 3.53 29.32 -4.87
C ASP A 170 3.17 28.57 -3.57
N ARG A 171 1.88 28.35 -3.29
CA ARG A 171 1.42 27.65 -2.09
C ARG A 171 0.93 26.25 -2.40
N LEU A 172 1.17 25.32 -1.49
CA LEU A 172 0.61 23.99 -1.47
C LEU A 172 -0.69 24.03 -0.68
N VAL A 173 -1.79 23.68 -1.34
CA VAL A 173 -3.13 23.63 -0.73
C VAL A 173 -3.67 22.21 -0.86
N ASN A 174 -4.46 21.78 0.13
CA ASN A 174 -5.18 20.51 0.01
C ASN A 174 -6.18 20.61 -1.16
N GLY A 175 -6.21 19.59 -2.03
CA GLY A 175 -7.03 19.55 -3.23
C GLY A 175 -8.52 19.35 -2.97
N GLY A 176 -8.93 19.06 -1.74
CA GLY A 176 -10.31 18.93 -1.29
C GLY A 176 -10.95 17.56 -1.53
N ILE A 177 -10.26 16.65 -2.22
CA ILE A 177 -10.73 15.27 -2.44
C ILE A 177 -10.19 14.32 -1.38
N TYR A 178 -8.93 14.48 -0.98
CA TYR A 178 -8.30 13.63 0.02
C TYR A 178 -7.83 14.50 1.18
N ASP A 179 -8.24 14.15 2.40
CA ASP A 179 -7.55 14.63 3.60
C ASP A 179 -6.15 14.00 3.67
N ARG A 180 -6.11 12.68 3.49
CA ARG A 180 -4.91 11.85 3.50
C ARG A 180 -5.08 10.67 2.56
N VAL A 181 -3.96 10.13 2.11
CA VAL A 181 -3.93 9.01 1.17
C VAL A 181 -3.19 7.82 1.76
N SER A 182 -2.22 8.05 2.64
CA SER A 182 -1.58 6.99 3.40
C SER A 182 -2.53 6.40 4.44
N TRP A 183 -2.03 5.39 5.14
CA TRP A 183 -2.72 4.78 6.27
C TRP A 183 -2.62 5.67 7.52
N GLY A 184 -3.53 5.46 8.46
CA GLY A 184 -3.59 6.20 9.74
C GLY A 184 -4.76 7.19 9.82
N GLU A 185 -4.70 8.07 10.82
CA GLU A 185 -5.77 9.02 11.13
C GLU A 185 -5.50 10.45 10.66
N GLN A 186 -4.24 10.78 10.33
CA GLN A 186 -3.83 12.13 9.93
C GLN A 186 -2.92 12.09 8.71
N ASN A 187 -2.94 13.16 7.92
CA ASN A 187 -1.99 13.36 6.85
C ASN A 187 -0.59 13.66 7.43
N THR A 188 0.34 12.75 7.19
CA THR A 188 1.73 12.77 7.69
C THR A 188 2.58 13.87 7.06
N LEU A 189 2.19 14.39 5.89
CA LEU A 189 2.91 15.45 5.20
C LEU A 189 2.51 16.85 5.67
N SER A 190 1.28 17.01 6.17
CA SER A 190 0.70 18.30 6.59
C SER A 190 1.64 19.18 7.43
N PRO A 191 2.35 18.66 8.46
CA PRO A 191 3.24 19.49 9.28
C PRO A 191 4.43 20.07 8.52
N TYR A 192 4.78 19.50 7.37
CA TYR A 192 5.98 19.83 6.60
C TYR A 192 5.71 20.63 5.34
N ILE A 193 4.44 20.94 5.05
CA ILE A 193 4.03 21.70 3.86
C ILE A 193 4.79 23.04 3.71
N PRO A 194 4.94 23.89 4.75
CA PRO A 194 5.69 25.14 4.61
C PRO A 194 7.16 24.94 4.20
N LEU A 195 7.79 23.85 4.65
CA LEU A 195 9.16 23.52 4.28
C LEU A 195 9.25 23.10 2.81
N LEU A 196 8.26 22.35 2.32
CA LEU A 196 8.20 21.93 0.92
C LEU A 196 7.92 23.11 -0.02
N GLU A 197 7.05 24.05 0.37
CA GLU A 197 6.83 25.31 -0.37
C GLU A 197 8.13 26.11 -0.50
N GLN A 198 8.85 26.29 0.62
CA GLN A 198 10.13 27.00 0.63
C GLN A 198 11.16 26.30 -0.26
N PHE A 199 11.33 24.99 -0.13
CA PHE A 199 12.22 24.21 -0.99
C PHE A 199 11.83 24.34 -2.46
N ALA A 200 10.54 24.21 -2.81
CA ALA A 200 10.08 24.28 -4.19
C ALA A 200 10.35 25.66 -4.81
N LYS A 201 10.20 26.74 -4.04
CA LYS A 201 10.49 28.10 -4.47
C LYS A 201 11.99 28.33 -4.67
N GLU A 202 12.81 27.98 -3.68
CA GLU A 202 14.27 28.20 -3.72
C GLU A 202 14.95 27.37 -4.82
N SER A 203 14.50 26.13 -5.01
CA SER A 203 15.04 25.20 -6.00
C SER A 203 14.46 25.34 -7.41
N LYS A 204 13.47 26.22 -7.57
CA LYS A 204 12.69 26.38 -8.80
C LYS A 204 12.07 25.06 -9.27
N PHE A 205 11.62 24.23 -8.33
CA PHE A 205 11.06 22.91 -8.60
C PHE A 205 9.96 22.94 -9.65
N ARG A 206 9.00 23.88 -9.56
CA ARG A 206 7.88 23.95 -10.49
C ARG A 206 8.32 24.18 -11.94
N VAL A 207 9.36 24.99 -12.15
CA VAL A 207 9.96 25.21 -13.47
C VAL A 207 10.58 23.91 -13.99
N PHE A 208 11.30 23.18 -13.14
CA PHE A 208 11.85 21.88 -13.48
C PHE A 208 10.74 20.86 -13.82
N TYR A 209 9.69 20.78 -13.01
CA TYR A 209 8.56 19.87 -13.24
C TYR A 209 7.83 20.19 -14.54
N GLN A 210 7.54 21.46 -14.82
CA GLN A 210 6.93 21.90 -16.08
C GLN A 210 7.80 21.57 -17.29
N LYS A 211 9.12 21.80 -17.19
CA LYS A 211 10.08 21.45 -18.26
C LYS A 211 10.11 19.95 -18.56
N ASN A 212 9.86 19.10 -17.56
CA ASN A 212 9.86 17.64 -17.70
C ASN A 212 8.47 17.04 -18.03
N GLN A 213 7.43 17.86 -18.20
CA GLN A 213 6.10 17.38 -18.62
C GLN A 213 6.11 16.47 -19.85
N PRO A 214 6.87 16.76 -20.94
CA PRO A 214 6.96 15.84 -22.07
C PRO A 214 7.51 14.46 -21.70
N TYR A 215 8.45 14.40 -20.76
CA TYR A 215 8.99 13.13 -20.26
C TYR A 215 7.96 12.36 -19.44
N TYR A 216 7.27 13.02 -18.49
CA TYR A 216 6.22 12.34 -17.73
C TYR A 216 5.08 11.84 -18.62
N ASN A 217 4.66 12.64 -19.61
CA ASN A 217 3.62 12.24 -20.56
C ASN A 217 4.04 11.05 -21.44
N SER A 218 5.33 10.94 -21.79
CA SER A 218 5.83 9.77 -22.52
C SER A 218 5.80 8.51 -21.66
N LEU A 219 6.18 8.60 -20.38
CA LEU A 219 6.07 7.50 -19.43
C LEU A 219 4.61 7.07 -19.24
N ILE A 220 3.69 8.01 -19.03
CA ILE A 220 2.26 7.71 -18.88
C ILE A 220 1.71 7.00 -20.14
N THR A 221 2.12 7.46 -21.33
CA THR A 221 1.71 6.85 -22.60
C THR A 221 2.24 5.43 -22.74
N ASP A 222 3.53 5.22 -22.45
CA ASP A 222 4.15 3.90 -22.48
C ASP A 222 3.52 2.95 -21.45
N PHE A 223 3.23 3.44 -20.24
CA PHE A 223 2.55 2.67 -19.19
C PHE A 223 1.17 2.19 -19.66
N ARG A 224 0.36 3.08 -20.23
CA ARG A 224 -0.97 2.74 -20.78
C ARG A 224 -0.89 1.65 -21.84
N GLN A 225 0.08 1.73 -22.74
CA GLN A 225 0.25 0.79 -23.84
C GLN A 225 0.75 -0.58 -23.38
N ASN A 226 1.71 -0.61 -22.45
CA ASN A 226 2.47 -1.81 -22.15
C ASN A 226 2.07 -2.52 -20.86
N VAL A 227 1.35 -1.86 -19.95
CA VAL A 227 0.93 -2.45 -18.68
C VAL A 227 -0.56 -2.83 -18.68
N ASN A 228 -1.41 -2.06 -19.37
CA ASN A 228 -2.84 -2.32 -19.54
C ASN A 228 -3.61 -2.58 -18.22
N VAL A 229 -3.67 -1.55 -17.38
CA VAL A 229 -4.35 -1.59 -16.07
C VAL A 229 -5.85 -1.85 -16.18
N ALA A 230 -6.50 -1.42 -17.28
CA ALA A 230 -7.92 -1.70 -17.51
C ALA A 230 -8.19 -3.22 -17.59
N CYS A 231 -7.34 -3.95 -18.32
CA CYS A 231 -7.42 -5.41 -18.39
C CYS A 231 -7.24 -6.07 -17.00
N MET A 232 -6.36 -5.54 -16.16
CA MET A 232 -6.15 -6.04 -14.80
C MET A 232 -7.40 -5.82 -13.93
N LYS A 233 -7.99 -4.63 -13.99
CA LYS A 233 -9.23 -4.29 -13.30
C LYS A 233 -10.36 -5.24 -13.70
N ASP A 234 -10.57 -5.42 -15.01
CA ASP A 234 -11.63 -6.28 -15.53
C ASP A 234 -11.43 -7.74 -15.11
N TRP A 235 -10.18 -8.22 -15.13
CA TRP A 235 -9.84 -9.55 -14.64
C TRP A 235 -10.13 -9.69 -13.15
N LEU A 236 -9.69 -8.73 -12.32
CA LEU A 236 -9.90 -8.76 -10.87
C LEU A 236 -11.39 -8.73 -10.51
N GLU A 237 -12.19 -7.85 -11.11
CA GLU A 237 -13.63 -7.77 -10.86
C GLU A 237 -14.40 -9.01 -11.34
N LYS A 238 -13.87 -9.72 -12.34
CA LYS A 238 -14.41 -11.02 -12.74
C LYS A 238 -14.08 -12.11 -11.73
N GLN A 239 -12.86 -12.12 -11.19
CA GLN A 239 -12.41 -13.16 -10.26
C GLN A 239 -12.90 -12.94 -8.82
N PHE A 240 -13.22 -11.70 -8.45
CA PHE A 240 -13.70 -11.27 -7.14
C PHE A 240 -15.02 -10.50 -7.29
N PRO A 241 -16.13 -11.19 -7.57
CA PRO A 241 -17.37 -10.52 -7.99
C PRO A 241 -18.04 -9.65 -6.92
N THR A 242 -17.66 -9.82 -5.64
CA THR A 242 -18.16 -8.99 -4.52
C THR A 242 -17.42 -7.66 -4.37
N THR A 243 -16.30 -7.47 -5.07
CA THR A 243 -15.45 -6.29 -4.93
C THR A 243 -15.39 -5.55 -6.26
N ARG A 244 -15.77 -4.25 -6.24
CA ARG A 244 -15.79 -3.41 -7.44
C ARG A 244 -15.34 -2.00 -7.14
N TYR A 245 -14.62 -1.42 -8.09
CA TYR A 245 -14.14 -0.05 -7.99
C TYR A 245 -14.72 0.82 -9.10
N SER A 246 -15.31 1.95 -8.69
CA SER A 246 -15.83 2.97 -9.61
C SER A 246 -14.71 3.62 -10.41
N ALA A 247 -13.50 3.75 -9.83
CA ALA A 247 -12.29 4.16 -10.53
C ALA A 247 -11.05 3.45 -9.99
N VAL A 248 -10.02 3.35 -10.83
CA VAL A 248 -8.69 2.87 -10.43
C VAL A 248 -7.66 3.95 -10.78
N LYS A 249 -6.77 4.26 -9.83
CA LYS A 249 -5.62 5.14 -10.06
C LYS A 249 -4.31 4.42 -9.91
N VAL A 250 -3.37 4.75 -10.78
CA VAL A 250 -1.97 4.34 -10.70
C VAL A 250 -1.11 5.59 -10.69
N LEU A 251 -0.44 5.81 -9.57
CA LEU A 251 0.41 6.97 -9.34
C LEU A 251 1.85 6.48 -9.31
N PHE A 252 2.74 7.15 -10.01
CA PHE A 252 4.16 6.83 -9.95
C PHE A 252 5.02 8.08 -10.00
N SER A 253 6.27 7.92 -9.55
CA SER A 253 7.36 8.85 -9.82
C SER A 253 8.46 8.09 -10.56
N PRO A 254 9.15 8.70 -11.54
CA PRO A 254 10.30 8.08 -12.19
C PRO A 254 11.48 7.82 -11.24
N LEU A 255 11.43 8.38 -10.01
CA LEU A 255 12.42 8.20 -8.96
C LEU A 255 12.09 7.06 -8.01
N VAL A 256 10.86 6.54 -7.97
CA VAL A 256 10.53 5.43 -7.06
C VAL A 256 11.23 4.16 -7.55
N GLY A 257 12.01 3.54 -6.66
CA GLY A 257 12.69 2.28 -6.90
C GLY A 257 11.83 1.08 -6.50
N TRP A 258 11.88 0.67 -5.23
CA TRP A 258 11.11 -0.48 -4.74
C TRP A 258 9.91 -0.12 -3.85
N ASN A 259 9.69 1.16 -3.53
CA ASN A 259 8.67 1.57 -2.58
C ASN A 259 7.26 1.58 -3.21
N GLN A 260 6.59 0.44 -3.15
CA GLN A 260 5.23 0.24 -3.64
C GLN A 260 4.21 0.39 -2.50
N SER A 261 2.99 0.83 -2.80
CA SER A 261 1.90 0.81 -1.83
C SER A 261 0.55 0.83 -2.52
N ALA A 262 -0.48 0.39 -1.81
CA ALA A 262 -1.87 0.44 -2.27
C ALA A 262 -2.79 0.95 -1.17
N ASN A 263 -3.87 1.61 -1.59
CA ASN A 263 -4.97 1.97 -0.69
C ASN A 263 -6.28 2.05 -1.46
N ASN A 264 -7.40 2.06 -0.76
CA ASN A 264 -8.70 2.31 -1.35
C ASN A 264 -9.55 3.21 -0.48
N PHE A 265 -10.55 3.80 -1.12
CA PHE A 265 -11.45 4.79 -0.52
C PHE A 265 -12.88 4.50 -0.96
N SER A 266 -13.82 4.76 -0.05
CA SER A 266 -15.24 4.71 -0.33
C SER A 266 -15.92 5.90 0.31
N ASP A 267 -16.63 6.69 -0.49
CA ASP A 267 -17.47 7.79 -0.01
C ASP A 267 -18.58 8.06 -1.02
N ASN A 268 -19.77 8.39 -0.53
CA ASN A 268 -20.90 8.82 -1.38
C ASN A 268 -21.18 7.85 -2.55
N ASP A 269 -21.28 6.55 -2.26
CA ASP A 269 -21.50 5.46 -3.23
C ASP A 269 -20.45 5.37 -4.36
N PHE A 270 -19.27 5.95 -4.15
CA PHE A 270 -18.15 5.87 -5.08
C PHE A 270 -16.96 5.21 -4.40
N THR A 271 -16.40 4.21 -5.08
CA THR A 271 -15.24 3.44 -4.61
C THR A 271 -14.05 3.67 -5.52
N GLU A 272 -12.88 3.91 -4.95
CA GLU A 272 -11.64 4.12 -5.68
C GLU A 272 -10.52 3.23 -5.12
N ALA A 273 -9.82 2.53 -5.99
CA ALA A 273 -8.57 1.84 -5.64
C ALA A 273 -7.37 2.60 -6.20
N GLN A 274 -6.30 2.69 -5.42
CA GLN A 274 -5.06 3.35 -5.80
C GLN A 274 -3.88 2.40 -5.66
N ALA A 275 -3.01 2.37 -6.66
CA ALA A 275 -1.68 1.79 -6.60
C ALA A 275 -0.63 2.89 -6.78
N HIS A 276 0.32 2.94 -5.85
CA HIS A 276 1.41 3.91 -5.79
C HIS A 276 2.72 3.18 -6.07
N VAL A 277 3.17 3.24 -7.32
CA VAL A 277 4.17 2.32 -7.84
C VAL A 277 5.44 2.96 -8.40
N ASP A 278 6.45 2.14 -8.65
CA ASP A 278 7.57 2.49 -9.53
C ASP A 278 7.15 2.49 -11.01
N PHE A 279 7.97 3.12 -11.83
CA PHE A 279 7.85 2.93 -13.27
C PHE A 279 8.61 1.66 -13.69
N PRO A 280 7.98 0.71 -14.39
CA PRO A 280 8.61 -0.56 -14.76
C PRO A 280 9.53 -0.36 -15.98
N PHE A 281 10.67 0.29 -15.75
CA PHE A 281 11.71 0.52 -16.76
C PHE A 281 12.24 -0.80 -17.34
N VAL A 282 12.47 -0.82 -18.65
CA VAL A 282 13.00 -2.00 -19.35
C VAL A 282 14.53 -1.99 -19.26
N SER A 283 15.08 -2.91 -18.46
CA SER A 283 16.52 -3.15 -18.35
C SER A 283 17.13 -3.66 -19.67
N ALA A 284 18.45 -3.57 -19.81
CA ALA A 284 19.17 -4.09 -20.98
C ALA A 284 18.88 -5.59 -21.23
N THR A 285 18.82 -6.39 -20.16
CA THR A 285 18.45 -7.81 -20.24
C THR A 285 17.03 -8.02 -20.73
N GLN A 286 16.09 -7.17 -20.36
CA GLN A 286 14.70 -7.27 -20.83
C GLN A 286 14.53 -6.83 -22.28
N LYS A 287 15.41 -5.96 -22.79
CA LYS A 287 15.39 -5.56 -24.21
C LYS A 287 15.75 -6.72 -25.15
N SER A 288 16.50 -7.72 -24.69
CA SER A 288 16.83 -8.91 -25.48
C SER A 288 15.83 -10.06 -25.32
N GLN A 289 14.82 -9.91 -24.45
CA GLN A 289 13.77 -10.91 -24.25
C GLN A 289 12.64 -10.75 -25.28
N PRO A 290 11.85 -11.81 -25.54
CA PRO A 290 10.65 -11.70 -26.36
C PRO A 290 9.70 -10.62 -25.80
N PRO A 291 9.04 -9.79 -26.64
CA PRO A 291 8.18 -8.70 -26.18
C PRO A 291 7.07 -9.13 -25.20
N THR A 292 6.54 -10.35 -25.35
CA THR A 292 5.51 -10.91 -24.45
C THR A 292 6.04 -11.13 -23.04
N ILE A 293 7.29 -11.60 -22.90
CA ILE A 293 7.94 -11.79 -21.60
C ILE A 293 8.17 -10.43 -20.93
N THR A 294 8.73 -9.47 -21.67
CA THR A 294 8.95 -8.12 -21.14
C THR A 294 7.63 -7.47 -20.73
N LYS A 295 6.56 -7.62 -21.53
CA LYS A 295 5.22 -7.14 -21.19
C LYS A 295 4.72 -7.74 -19.86
N GLY A 296 4.74 -9.06 -19.71
CA GLY A 296 4.32 -9.72 -18.48
C GLY A 296 5.10 -9.22 -17.27
N GLN A 297 6.43 -9.16 -17.35
CA GLN A 297 7.26 -8.66 -16.25
C GLN A 297 6.92 -7.22 -15.82
N ARG A 298 6.59 -6.34 -16.77
CA ARG A 298 6.19 -4.94 -16.50
C ARG A 298 4.80 -4.83 -15.87
N MET A 299 3.94 -5.83 -16.08
CA MET A 299 2.61 -5.90 -15.47
C MET A 299 2.63 -6.26 -13.99
N LYS A 300 3.64 -7.02 -13.56
CA LYS A 300 3.68 -7.67 -12.24
C LYS A 300 3.42 -6.73 -11.07
N ILE A 301 4.22 -5.67 -10.93
CA ILE A 301 4.22 -4.85 -9.71
C ILE A 301 2.92 -4.07 -9.55
N VAL A 302 2.44 -3.43 -10.61
CA VAL A 302 1.15 -2.73 -10.51
C VAL A 302 0.00 -3.72 -10.25
N PHE A 303 0.07 -4.94 -10.79
CA PHE A 303 -0.94 -5.95 -10.52
C PHE A 303 -0.91 -6.39 -9.06
N THR A 304 0.28 -6.56 -8.47
CA THR A 304 0.40 -6.95 -7.06
C THR A 304 -0.09 -5.86 -6.11
N GLU A 305 0.07 -4.58 -6.45
CA GLU A 305 -0.50 -3.50 -5.64
C GLU A 305 -2.02 -3.38 -5.84
N LEU A 306 -2.50 -3.50 -7.07
CA LEU A 306 -3.92 -3.39 -7.35
C LEU A 306 -4.72 -4.54 -6.75
N ASN A 307 -4.20 -5.77 -6.81
CA ASN A 307 -4.96 -6.95 -6.39
C ASN A 307 -5.14 -7.04 -4.86
N HIS A 308 -4.34 -6.35 -4.04
CA HIS A 308 -4.57 -6.23 -2.59
C HIS A 308 -5.97 -5.71 -2.27
N ASN A 309 -6.46 -4.76 -3.08
CA ASN A 309 -7.80 -4.19 -2.95
C ASN A 309 -8.93 -5.19 -3.21
N TYR A 310 -8.63 -6.36 -3.78
CA TYR A 310 -9.62 -7.41 -4.09
C TYR A 310 -9.41 -8.64 -3.22
N LEU A 311 -8.16 -9.08 -3.07
CA LEU A 311 -7.82 -10.33 -2.39
C LEU A 311 -7.91 -10.20 -0.87
N ASN A 312 -7.57 -9.03 -0.29
CA ASN A 312 -7.58 -8.86 1.16
C ASN A 312 -9.03 -8.93 1.71
N PRO A 313 -10.02 -8.18 1.17
CA PRO A 313 -11.41 -8.33 1.62
C PRO A 313 -11.97 -9.75 1.43
N GLU A 314 -11.49 -10.49 0.42
CA GLU A 314 -11.86 -11.89 0.26
C GLU A 314 -11.21 -12.78 1.32
N ALA A 315 -9.91 -12.59 1.60
CA ALA A 315 -9.16 -13.34 2.60
C ALA A 315 -9.71 -13.13 4.02
N GLU A 316 -10.10 -11.90 4.35
CA GLU A 316 -10.67 -11.54 5.67
C GLU A 316 -11.88 -12.42 6.06
N LYS A 317 -12.71 -12.83 5.08
CA LYS A 317 -13.85 -13.75 5.28
C LYS A 317 -13.43 -15.12 5.84
N TYR A 318 -12.16 -15.49 5.65
CA TYR A 318 -11.59 -16.78 6.04
C TYR A 318 -10.52 -16.64 7.14
N THR A 319 -10.47 -15.50 7.85
CA THR A 319 -9.45 -15.23 8.87
C THR A 319 -9.24 -16.39 9.86
N PRO A 320 -10.28 -17.02 10.45
CA PRO A 320 -10.09 -18.16 11.35
C PRO A 320 -9.42 -19.38 10.69
N GLN A 321 -9.83 -19.71 9.47
CA GLN A 321 -9.32 -20.87 8.71
C GLN A 321 -7.88 -20.63 8.25
N ILE A 322 -7.57 -19.42 7.78
CA ILE A 322 -6.21 -18.99 7.45
C ILE A 322 -5.34 -18.99 8.71
N GLY A 323 -5.85 -18.48 9.82
CA GLY A 323 -5.17 -18.51 11.12
C GLY A 323 -4.78 -19.91 11.57
N ALA A 324 -5.62 -20.90 11.31
CA ALA A 324 -5.31 -22.31 11.56
C ALA A 324 -4.27 -22.88 10.57
N ALA A 325 -4.44 -22.61 9.27
CA ALA A 325 -3.57 -23.14 8.21
C ALA A 325 -2.14 -22.56 8.25
N PHE A 326 -2.00 -21.28 8.62
CA PHE A 326 -0.73 -20.55 8.68
C PHE A 326 -0.24 -20.32 10.12
N LYS A 327 -0.75 -21.09 11.09
CA LYS A 327 -0.42 -20.95 12.52
C LYS A 327 1.08 -21.03 12.79
N ASP A 328 1.78 -21.93 12.09
CA ASP A 328 3.23 -22.06 12.16
C ASP A 328 3.89 -21.33 10.97
N LEU A 329 4.13 -20.04 11.15
CA LEU A 329 4.75 -19.18 10.13
C LEU A 329 6.15 -19.67 9.71
N SER A 330 6.86 -20.41 10.57
CA SER A 330 8.21 -20.90 10.23
C SER A 330 8.22 -21.88 9.05
N LYS A 331 7.06 -22.45 8.68
CA LYS A 331 6.85 -23.26 7.47
C LYS A 331 6.71 -22.42 6.20
N TRP A 332 6.36 -21.15 6.33
CA TRP A 332 5.92 -20.29 5.23
C TRP A 332 6.92 -19.17 4.92
N ILE A 333 7.64 -18.67 5.92
CA ILE A 333 8.55 -17.52 5.80
C ILE A 333 9.97 -17.88 6.24
N THR A 334 10.97 -17.21 5.70
CA THR A 334 12.38 -17.40 6.04
C THR A 334 12.85 -16.23 6.90
N ASN A 335 13.40 -16.52 8.07
CA ASN A 335 13.96 -15.48 8.94
C ASN A 335 15.11 -14.74 8.24
N GLY A 336 15.18 -13.42 8.40
CA GLY A 336 16.19 -12.56 7.75
C GLY A 336 15.96 -12.30 6.25
N LYS A 337 14.86 -12.80 5.68
CA LYS A 337 14.41 -12.48 4.32
C LYS A 337 13.19 -11.54 4.37
N PRO A 338 12.83 -10.87 3.26
CA PRO A 338 11.67 -9.98 3.21
C PRO A 338 10.35 -10.60 3.74
N SER A 339 10.15 -11.91 3.55
CA SER A 339 8.98 -12.62 4.05
C SER A 339 8.83 -12.56 5.58
N ALA A 340 9.90 -12.32 6.34
CA ALA A 340 9.85 -12.14 7.79
C ALA A 340 9.03 -10.92 8.23
N GLY A 341 8.80 -9.95 7.34
CA GLY A 341 7.91 -8.81 7.60
C GLY A 341 6.42 -9.19 7.69
N TYR A 342 6.04 -10.36 7.17
CA TYR A 342 4.66 -10.87 7.20
C TYR A 342 4.46 -11.72 8.45
N SER A 343 4.36 -11.03 9.58
CA SER A 343 4.45 -11.60 10.93
C SER A 343 3.17 -12.23 11.47
N ASN A 344 2.10 -12.31 10.68
CA ASN A 344 0.87 -12.98 11.06
C ASN A 344 0.32 -13.86 9.92
N ALA A 345 -0.55 -14.81 10.28
CA ALA A 345 -1.11 -15.80 9.36
C ALA A 345 -1.86 -15.18 8.17
N LEU A 346 -2.66 -14.13 8.42
CA LEU A 346 -3.44 -13.46 7.39
C LEU A 346 -2.53 -12.74 6.40
N SER A 347 -1.61 -11.89 6.88
CA SER A 347 -0.71 -11.15 6.00
C SER A 347 0.22 -12.07 5.20
N CYS A 348 0.65 -13.19 5.79
CA CYS A 348 1.42 -14.21 5.07
C CYS A 348 0.59 -14.84 3.94
N PHE A 349 -0.64 -15.29 4.22
CA PHE A 349 -1.52 -15.86 3.21
C PHE A 349 -1.88 -14.87 2.10
N GLU A 350 -2.20 -13.62 2.46
CA GLU A 350 -2.50 -12.55 1.51
C GLU A 350 -1.35 -12.33 0.53
N GLU A 351 -0.10 -12.38 1.00
CA GLU A 351 1.07 -12.20 0.14
C GLU A 351 1.34 -13.41 -0.77
N TYR A 352 1.07 -14.63 -0.29
CA TYR A 352 1.06 -15.82 -1.13
C TYR A 352 0.00 -15.71 -2.23
N MET A 353 -1.22 -15.31 -1.88
CA MET A 353 -2.28 -15.09 -2.86
C MET A 353 -1.92 -13.98 -3.84
N ASN A 354 -1.39 -12.85 -3.37
CA ASN A 354 -0.99 -11.71 -4.20
C ASN A 354 -0.15 -12.13 -5.41
N TYR A 355 0.94 -12.85 -5.16
CA TYR A 355 1.82 -13.30 -6.23
C TYR A 355 1.28 -14.52 -6.99
N ALA A 356 0.47 -15.38 -6.38
CA ALA A 356 -0.17 -16.48 -7.09
C ALA A 356 -1.23 -15.97 -8.09
N LEU A 357 -1.92 -14.87 -7.78
CA LEU A 357 -2.84 -14.20 -8.71
C LEU A 357 -2.11 -13.65 -9.94
N VAL A 358 -0.85 -13.22 -9.82
CA VAL A 358 -0.02 -12.83 -10.99
C VAL A 358 0.10 -14.01 -11.95
N SER A 359 0.38 -15.21 -11.42
CA SER A 359 0.47 -16.44 -12.21
C SER A 359 -0.86 -16.77 -12.89
N LEU A 360 -1.99 -16.64 -12.19
CA LEU A 360 -3.31 -16.85 -12.78
C LEU A 360 -3.62 -15.85 -13.91
N LEU A 361 -3.30 -14.57 -13.70
CA LEU A 361 -3.43 -13.55 -14.75
C LEU A 361 -2.59 -13.92 -15.98
N TYR A 362 -1.34 -14.35 -15.76
CA TYR A 362 -0.48 -14.75 -16.88
C TYR A 362 -1.01 -15.96 -17.64
N ALA A 363 -1.60 -16.94 -16.93
CA ALA A 363 -2.18 -18.13 -17.55
C ALA A 363 -3.34 -17.79 -18.48
N ASP A 364 -4.08 -16.71 -18.21
CA ASP A 364 -5.20 -16.26 -19.05
C ASP A 364 -4.75 -15.33 -20.20
N LEU A 365 -3.62 -14.62 -20.07
CA LEU A 365 -3.19 -13.59 -21.02
C LEU A 365 -2.12 -14.03 -22.03
N PHE A 366 -1.29 -15.00 -21.67
CA PHE A 366 -0.11 -15.36 -22.45
C PHE A 366 -0.19 -16.79 -22.98
N ASP A 367 0.51 -17.05 -24.08
CA ASP A 367 0.70 -18.42 -24.58
C ASP A 367 1.46 -19.28 -23.56
N ALA A 368 1.36 -20.61 -23.69
CA ALA A 368 1.95 -21.55 -22.73
C ALA A 368 3.45 -21.32 -22.49
N LYS A 369 4.24 -21.06 -23.55
CA LYS A 369 5.68 -20.86 -23.42
C LYS A 369 6.01 -19.56 -22.68
N SER A 370 5.27 -18.49 -23.03
CA SER A 370 5.40 -17.20 -22.36
C SER A 370 4.97 -17.30 -20.88
N PHE A 371 3.85 -17.97 -20.61
CA PHE A 371 3.37 -18.26 -19.26
C PHE A 371 4.40 -19.03 -18.43
N ASP A 372 4.93 -20.14 -18.94
CA ASP A 372 5.89 -20.97 -18.20
C ASP A 372 7.13 -20.17 -17.80
N THR A 373 7.64 -19.34 -18.71
CA THR A 373 8.80 -18.46 -18.46
C THR A 373 8.48 -17.41 -17.38
N LEU A 374 7.32 -16.77 -17.48
CA LEU A 374 6.90 -15.73 -16.54
C LEU A 374 6.61 -16.30 -15.15
N ASN A 375 5.87 -17.41 -15.08
CA ASN A 375 5.51 -18.11 -13.85
C ASN A 375 6.75 -18.60 -13.10
N ALA A 376 7.70 -19.22 -13.80
CA ALA A 376 8.97 -19.62 -13.20
C ALA A 376 9.74 -18.42 -12.59
N GLY A 377 9.66 -17.25 -13.22
CA GLY A 377 10.21 -16.01 -12.69
C GLY A 377 9.52 -15.53 -11.41
N VAL A 378 8.19 -15.65 -11.34
CA VAL A 378 7.39 -15.33 -10.14
C VAL A 378 7.75 -16.26 -8.99
N GLU A 379 7.72 -17.58 -9.22
CA GLU A 379 8.06 -18.59 -8.22
C GLU A 379 9.47 -18.42 -7.68
N LYS A 380 10.46 -18.26 -8.57
CA LYS A 380 11.85 -18.01 -8.18
C LYS A 380 11.97 -16.74 -7.34
N GLY A 381 11.29 -15.65 -7.74
CA GLY A 381 11.31 -14.39 -7.01
C GLY A 381 10.78 -14.54 -5.57
N MET A 382 9.64 -15.21 -5.42
CA MET A 382 9.02 -15.43 -4.11
C MET A 382 9.85 -16.35 -3.22
N VAL A 383 10.33 -17.47 -3.74
CA VAL A 383 11.09 -18.46 -2.95
C VAL A 383 12.50 -17.94 -2.63
N VAL A 384 13.28 -17.52 -3.63
CA VAL A 384 14.71 -17.23 -3.46
C VAL A 384 14.98 -15.83 -2.92
N ASN A 385 14.32 -14.83 -3.51
CA ASN A 385 14.61 -13.42 -3.18
C ASN A 385 13.83 -12.99 -1.95
N ARG A 386 12.54 -13.34 -1.89
CA ARG A 386 11.65 -12.90 -0.80
C ARG A 386 11.58 -13.86 0.38
N GLY A 387 11.88 -15.15 0.19
CA GLY A 387 11.93 -16.15 1.26
C GLY A 387 10.56 -16.75 1.62
N PHE A 388 9.62 -16.81 0.68
CA PHE A 388 8.36 -17.52 0.86
C PHE A 388 8.55 -18.99 0.49
N GLN A 389 8.88 -19.80 1.51
CA GLN A 389 9.49 -21.12 1.35
C GLN A 389 8.66 -22.08 0.50
N ARG A 390 7.34 -22.06 0.66
CA ARG A 390 6.39 -22.98 0.01
C ARG A 390 5.59 -22.32 -1.11
N PHE A 391 6.04 -21.14 -1.58
CA PHE A 391 5.27 -20.38 -2.57
C PHE A 391 5.08 -21.16 -3.86
N LYS A 392 6.09 -21.90 -4.30
CA LYS A 392 6.00 -22.67 -5.53
C LYS A 392 4.88 -23.72 -5.44
N GLU A 393 4.86 -24.53 -4.38
CA GLU A 393 3.83 -25.57 -4.20
C GLU A 393 2.43 -24.97 -4.07
N PHE A 394 2.31 -23.85 -3.33
CA PHE A 394 1.05 -23.11 -3.21
C PHE A 394 0.56 -22.59 -4.56
N ASN A 395 1.46 -21.99 -5.36
CA ASN A 395 1.15 -21.45 -6.67
C ASN A 395 0.72 -22.54 -7.65
N GLU A 396 1.44 -23.67 -7.68
CA GLU A 396 1.12 -24.83 -8.52
C GLU A 396 -0.25 -25.42 -8.15
N GLU A 397 -0.57 -25.53 -6.85
CA GLU A 397 -1.88 -26.01 -6.41
C GLU A 397 -2.99 -25.02 -6.79
N LEU A 398 -2.80 -23.72 -6.60
CA LEU A 398 -3.80 -22.72 -7.00
C LEU A 398 -4.03 -22.75 -8.52
N LEU A 399 -2.97 -22.89 -9.32
CA LEU A 399 -3.06 -23.06 -10.78
C LEU A 399 -3.83 -24.33 -11.14
N ARG A 400 -3.61 -25.44 -10.42
CA ARG A 400 -4.35 -26.70 -10.62
C ARG A 400 -5.83 -26.49 -10.32
N LEU A 401 -6.16 -25.94 -9.14
CA LEU A 401 -7.53 -25.61 -8.74
C LEU A 401 -8.20 -24.71 -9.77
N TYR A 402 -7.50 -23.66 -10.22
CA TYR A 402 -7.98 -22.75 -11.25
C TYR A 402 -8.29 -23.50 -12.54
N ARG A 403 -7.34 -24.28 -13.10
CA ARG A 403 -7.55 -24.99 -14.38
C ARG A 403 -8.65 -26.05 -14.31
N THR A 404 -8.88 -26.66 -13.15
CA THR A 404 -9.90 -27.70 -12.96
C THR A 404 -11.22 -27.21 -12.38
N ARG A 405 -11.37 -25.90 -12.18
CA ARG A 405 -12.58 -25.30 -11.59
C ARG A 405 -13.79 -25.56 -12.47
N LYS A 406 -14.96 -25.65 -11.84
CA LYS A 406 -16.23 -25.81 -12.57
C LYS A 406 -16.51 -24.54 -13.39
N PRO A 407 -17.18 -24.66 -14.55
CA PRO A 407 -17.64 -23.49 -15.30
C PRO A 407 -18.44 -22.54 -14.39
N GLY A 408 -18.12 -21.24 -14.47
CA GLY A 408 -18.74 -20.22 -13.65
C GLY A 408 -18.06 -19.96 -12.30
N GLN A 409 -17.17 -20.85 -11.83
CA GLN A 409 -16.39 -20.56 -10.63
C GLN A 409 -15.32 -19.49 -10.89
N THR A 410 -15.17 -18.60 -9.92
CA THR A 410 -14.16 -17.54 -9.89
C THR A 410 -13.00 -17.92 -8.97
N VAL A 411 -11.96 -17.08 -8.87
CA VAL A 411 -10.88 -17.31 -7.88
C VAL A 411 -11.39 -17.23 -6.45
N ALA A 412 -12.35 -16.34 -6.14
CA ALA A 412 -12.95 -16.26 -4.81
C ALA A 412 -13.53 -17.61 -4.34
N ASP A 413 -14.16 -18.37 -5.25
CA ASP A 413 -14.70 -19.71 -4.95
C ASP A 413 -13.62 -20.76 -4.62
N LEU A 414 -12.34 -20.49 -4.92
CA LEU A 414 -11.22 -21.41 -4.70
C LEU A 414 -10.58 -21.24 -3.31
N TYR A 415 -10.89 -20.15 -2.59
CA TYR A 415 -10.30 -19.86 -1.27
C TYR A 415 -10.44 -21.03 -0.29
N PRO A 416 -11.64 -21.64 -0.10
CA PRO A 416 -11.76 -22.79 0.80
C PRO A 416 -10.82 -23.95 0.46
N ALA A 417 -10.64 -24.23 -0.83
CA ALA A 417 -9.83 -25.35 -1.29
C ALA A 417 -8.33 -25.08 -1.09
N ILE A 418 -7.83 -23.89 -1.44
CA ILE A 418 -6.41 -23.56 -1.26
C ILE A 418 -6.04 -23.41 0.22
N ILE A 419 -6.94 -22.91 1.06
CA ILE A 419 -6.74 -22.85 2.52
C ILE A 419 -6.71 -24.27 3.10
N SER A 420 -7.61 -25.16 2.66
CA SER A 420 -7.61 -26.55 3.08
C SER A 420 -6.32 -27.27 2.66
N TRP A 421 -5.82 -27.00 1.45
CA TRP A 421 -4.54 -27.52 1.01
C TRP A 421 -3.39 -27.03 1.89
N ALA A 422 -3.36 -25.73 2.22
CA ALA A 422 -2.34 -25.14 3.07
C ALA A 422 -2.34 -25.77 4.48
N ALA A 423 -3.53 -26.00 5.05
CA ALA A 423 -3.69 -26.66 6.35
C ALA A 423 -3.18 -28.11 6.38
N ALA A 424 -3.13 -28.78 5.23
CA ALA A 424 -2.63 -30.15 5.10
C ALA A 424 -1.11 -30.23 4.89
N GLN A 425 -0.41 -29.10 4.73
CA GLN A 425 1.03 -29.11 4.49
C GLN A 425 1.81 -29.43 5.78
N PRO A 426 2.82 -30.32 5.69
CA PRO A 426 3.58 -30.77 6.84
C PRO A 426 4.42 -29.67 7.47
#